data_AF-A0A821RFT1-F1
#
_entry.id   AF-A0A821RFT1-F1
#
_cell.length_a   1.000
_cell.length_b   1.000
_cell.length_c   1.000
_cell.angle_alpha   90.00
_cell.angle_beta   90.00
_cell.angle_gamma   90.00
#
_symmetry.space_group_name_H-M   'P 1'
#
loop_
_entity.id
_entity.type
_entity.pdbx_description
1 polymer ?
#
loop_
_entity_poly.entity_id
_entity_poly.type
_entity_poly.pdbx_seq_one_letter_code
_entity_poly.pdbx_strand_id
1 'polypeptide(L)'
;MDAFKQKYAELVMSCMEEYPIDQSDIEQLKNLQMPDKESVKCLFACAYKKAGMMTDDGKLSVEGTNKLAETYLANDEEQLKRAKAFTDACKSVNDEEVSDGTKGCERAALIFKCSNDKAKEAMTDEEVKALFTKVILKCASKFKADMKDMVSLASLQTPTDPQVKCILACAYRDIGTMNDKGLYDLERAYKISEEFQKGDEKRIKKGKELAKSCSFVNDETVTDGEKGCDRAALIFACSVKNAPKYGFKV
;
A
#
# COMPACT_ATOMS: atom_id res chain seq x y z
N MET A 1 16.34 4.03 -9.83
CA MET A 1 16.10 3.31 -8.57
C MET A 1 16.89 4.05 -7.49
N ASP A 2 16.33 4.27 -6.29
CA ASP A 2 17.09 4.91 -5.19
C ASP A 2 18.37 4.14 -4.86
N ALA A 3 19.44 4.85 -4.51
CA ALA A 3 20.71 4.26 -4.08
C ALA A 3 20.53 3.27 -2.91
N PHE A 4 19.59 3.58 -2.00
CA PHE A 4 19.20 2.65 -0.93
C PHE A 4 18.58 1.36 -1.48
N LYS A 5 17.61 1.47 -2.39
CA LYS A 5 16.90 0.32 -2.98
C LYS A 5 17.86 -0.61 -3.71
N GLN A 6 18.84 -0.04 -4.43
CA GLN A 6 19.87 -0.83 -5.10
C GLN A 6 20.73 -1.59 -4.09
N LYS A 7 21.30 -0.91 -3.09
CA LYS A 7 22.13 -1.57 -2.08
C LYS A 7 21.36 -2.63 -1.29
N TYR A 8 20.11 -2.33 -0.91
CA TYR A 8 19.27 -3.29 -0.23
C TYR A 8 18.96 -4.51 -1.09
N ALA A 9 18.70 -4.33 -2.40
CA ALA A 9 18.52 -5.44 -3.33
C ALA A 9 19.78 -6.31 -3.45
N GLU A 10 20.97 -5.72 -3.47
CA GLU A 10 22.25 -6.47 -3.46
C GLU A 10 22.40 -7.29 -2.17
N LEU A 11 22.05 -6.74 -1.02
CA LEU A 11 22.06 -7.46 0.26
C LEU A 11 21.08 -8.65 0.24
N VAL A 12 19.86 -8.43 -0.23
CA VAL A 12 18.85 -9.50 -0.37
C VAL A 12 19.37 -10.59 -1.32
N MET A 13 19.90 -10.24 -2.49
CA MET A 13 20.47 -11.21 -3.44
C MET A 13 21.61 -12.02 -2.81
N SER A 14 22.49 -11.38 -2.04
CA SER A 14 23.58 -12.08 -1.33
C SER A 14 23.10 -13.07 -0.25
N CYS A 15 21.88 -12.89 0.25
CA CYS A 15 21.28 -13.77 1.26
C CYS A 15 20.45 -14.89 0.63
N MET A 16 20.12 -14.80 -0.67
CA MET A 16 19.35 -15.84 -1.38
C MET A 16 20.15 -17.13 -1.57
N GLU A 17 21.48 -17.09 -1.51
CA GLU A 17 22.34 -18.28 -1.57
C GLU A 17 22.06 -19.23 -0.38
N GLU A 18 21.83 -18.65 0.80
CA GLU A 18 21.51 -19.39 2.03
C GLU A 18 20.00 -19.60 2.19
N TYR A 19 19.20 -18.64 1.72
CA TYR A 19 17.76 -18.60 1.91
C TYR A 19 17.03 -18.46 0.57
N PRO A 20 16.95 -19.52 -0.23
CA PRO A 20 16.32 -19.47 -1.54
C PRO A 20 14.82 -19.18 -1.42
N ILE A 21 14.33 -18.39 -2.37
CA ILE A 21 12.91 -18.07 -2.54
C ILE A 21 12.47 -18.41 -3.95
N ASP A 22 11.17 -18.62 -4.12
CA ASP A 22 10.57 -18.94 -5.41
C ASP A 22 9.69 -17.80 -5.95
N GLN A 23 9.12 -18.01 -7.13
CA GLN A 23 8.27 -17.02 -7.79
C GLN A 23 7.01 -16.68 -6.96
N SER A 24 6.46 -17.64 -6.21
CA SER A 24 5.28 -17.42 -5.37
C SER A 24 5.63 -16.53 -4.18
N ASP A 25 6.81 -16.72 -3.58
CA ASP A 25 7.33 -15.85 -2.53
C ASP A 25 7.44 -14.40 -3.02
N ILE A 26 7.99 -14.21 -4.24
CA ILE A 26 8.15 -12.89 -4.86
C ILE A 26 6.80 -12.21 -5.09
N GLU A 27 5.77 -12.96 -5.50
CA GLU A 27 4.42 -12.42 -5.73
C GLU A 27 3.76 -11.94 -4.44
N GLN A 28 3.90 -12.69 -3.35
CA GLN A 28 3.42 -12.28 -2.03
C GLN A 28 4.16 -11.01 -1.56
N LEU A 29 5.49 -10.97 -1.69
CA LEU A 29 6.29 -9.81 -1.31
C LEU A 29 5.95 -8.56 -2.11
N LYS A 30 5.66 -8.70 -3.42
CA LYS A 30 5.16 -7.60 -4.27
C LYS A 30 3.82 -7.04 -3.77
N ASN A 31 3.00 -7.87 -3.12
CA ASN A 31 1.75 -7.48 -2.49
C ASN A 31 1.92 -7.03 -1.03
N LEU A 32 3.17 -6.79 -0.58
CA LEU A 32 3.51 -6.40 0.79
C LEU A 32 3.10 -7.45 1.83
N GLN A 33 3.03 -8.72 1.41
CA GLN A 33 2.71 -9.87 2.25
C GLN A 33 3.99 -10.66 2.50
N MET A 34 4.30 -10.92 3.76
CA MET A 34 5.40 -11.80 4.15
C MET A 34 4.92 -13.25 4.00
N PRO A 35 5.55 -14.07 3.14
CA PRO A 35 5.26 -15.50 3.07
C PRO A 35 5.45 -16.19 4.42
N ASP A 36 4.57 -17.12 4.75
CA ASP A 36 4.73 -17.98 5.93
C ASP A 36 5.73 -19.12 5.65
N LYS A 37 6.97 -18.74 5.34
CA LYS A 37 8.06 -19.64 4.95
C LYS A 37 9.33 -19.23 5.68
N GLU A 38 9.94 -20.14 6.44
CA GLU A 38 11.14 -19.86 7.25
C GLU A 38 12.27 -19.28 6.40
N SER A 39 12.49 -19.81 5.18
CA SER A 39 13.54 -19.29 4.29
C SER A 39 13.31 -17.82 3.94
N VAL A 40 12.08 -17.38 3.67
CA VAL A 40 11.80 -15.96 3.36
C VAL A 40 12.00 -15.09 4.60
N LYS A 41 11.52 -15.55 5.76
CA LYS A 41 11.72 -14.84 7.04
C LYS A 41 13.22 -14.65 7.34
N CYS A 42 14.01 -15.70 7.16
CA CYS A 42 15.46 -15.67 7.40
C CYS A 42 16.24 -14.91 6.32
N LEU A 43 15.77 -14.89 5.07
CA LEU A 43 16.31 -14.04 4.01
C LEU A 43 16.30 -12.56 4.44
N PHE A 44 15.16 -12.09 4.97
CA PHE A 44 15.03 -10.73 5.47
C PHE A 44 15.89 -10.50 6.73
N ALA A 45 15.96 -11.45 7.66
CA ALA A 45 16.86 -11.34 8.82
C ALA A 45 18.33 -11.19 8.40
N CYS A 46 18.79 -11.99 7.44
CA CYS A 46 20.14 -11.89 6.87
C CYS A 46 20.37 -10.51 6.25
N ALA A 47 19.44 -10.03 5.42
CA ALA A 47 19.55 -8.71 4.80
C ALA A 47 19.54 -7.57 5.83
N TYR A 48 18.69 -7.65 6.87
CA TYR A 48 18.63 -6.67 7.94
C TYR A 48 19.90 -6.65 8.80
N LYS A 49 20.47 -7.81 9.12
CA LYS A 49 21.76 -7.91 9.83
C LYS A 49 22.89 -7.27 9.01
N LYS A 50 23.01 -7.64 7.72
CA LYS A 50 24.02 -7.04 6.82
C LYS A 50 23.82 -5.53 6.61
N ALA A 51 22.58 -5.05 6.66
CA ALA A 51 22.26 -3.62 6.58
C ALA A 51 22.48 -2.85 7.89
N GLY A 52 22.70 -3.55 9.01
CA GLY A 52 22.77 -2.97 10.36
C GLY A 52 21.41 -2.62 10.97
N MET A 53 20.30 -3.00 10.33
CA MET A 53 18.94 -2.81 10.83
C MET A 53 18.55 -3.83 11.90
N MET A 54 19.28 -4.94 12.00
CA MET A 54 19.08 -5.98 12.99
C MET A 54 20.40 -6.32 13.67
N THR A 55 20.37 -6.52 14.98
CA THR A 55 21.51 -6.93 15.79
C THR A 55 21.82 -8.42 15.62
N ASP A 56 22.99 -8.87 16.07
CA ASP A 56 23.38 -10.28 16.00
C ASP A 56 22.46 -11.19 16.84
N ASP A 57 21.87 -10.67 17.92
CA ASP A 57 20.86 -11.36 18.74
C ASP A 57 19.44 -11.35 18.11
N GLY A 58 19.31 -10.87 16.86
CA GLY A 58 18.08 -10.96 16.08
C GLY A 58 17.02 -9.91 16.42
N LYS A 59 17.41 -8.82 17.08
CA LYS A 59 16.52 -7.71 17.45
C LYS A 59 16.60 -6.56 16.46
N LEU A 60 15.52 -5.81 16.31
CA LEU A 60 15.51 -4.55 15.58
C LEU A 60 16.52 -3.58 16.22
N SER A 61 17.48 -3.12 15.43
CA SER A 61 18.42 -2.06 15.78
C SER A 61 17.80 -0.71 15.44
N VAL A 62 17.23 -0.03 16.44
CA VAL A 62 16.67 1.33 16.28
C VAL A 62 17.77 2.31 15.82
N GLU A 63 18.94 2.25 16.46
CA GLU A 63 20.09 3.07 16.11
C GLU A 63 20.55 2.80 14.67
N GLY A 64 20.76 1.54 14.31
CA GLY A 64 21.25 1.17 12.98
C GLY A 64 20.26 1.51 11.87
N THR A 65 18.96 1.31 12.12
CA THR A 65 17.90 1.70 11.17
C THR A 65 17.82 3.22 11.00
N ASN A 66 17.91 3.98 12.09
CA ASN A 66 17.91 5.45 12.03
C ASN A 66 19.15 6.01 11.34
N LYS A 67 20.33 5.42 11.56
CA LYS A 67 21.57 5.77 10.86
C LYS A 67 21.47 5.51 9.36
N LEU A 68 20.81 4.42 8.97
CA LEU A 68 20.56 4.10 7.57
C LEU A 68 19.61 5.13 6.94
N ALA A 69 18.53 5.48 7.64
CA ALA A 69 17.61 6.54 7.21
C ALA A 69 18.34 7.88 7.06
N GLU A 70 19.16 8.28 8.02
CA GLU A 70 19.97 9.51 7.95
C GLU A 70 20.93 9.50 6.76
N THR A 71 21.52 8.35 6.43
CA THR A 71 22.45 8.23 5.30
C THR A 71 21.74 8.43 3.96
N TYR A 72 20.56 7.83 3.79
CA TYR A 72 19.89 7.77 2.48
C TYR A 72 18.80 8.84 2.29
N LEU A 73 18.30 9.42 3.37
CA LEU A 73 17.23 10.42 3.38
C LEU A 73 17.69 11.77 3.93
N ALA A 74 19.01 12.02 4.04
CA ALA A 74 19.56 13.28 4.54
C ALA A 74 18.98 14.53 3.84
N ASN A 75 18.63 14.39 2.56
CA ASN A 75 18.12 15.49 1.73
C ASN A 75 16.58 15.53 1.65
N ASP A 76 15.88 14.65 2.36
CA ASP A 76 14.42 14.60 2.44
C ASP A 76 14.00 14.56 3.92
N GLU A 77 13.96 15.73 4.55
CA GLU A 77 13.67 15.88 5.98
C GLU A 77 12.32 15.27 6.37
N GLU A 78 11.31 15.43 5.52
CA GLU A 78 9.98 14.88 5.72
C GLU A 78 10.00 13.34 5.67
N GLN A 79 10.67 12.75 4.68
CA GLN A 79 10.81 11.29 4.60
C GLN A 79 11.68 10.72 5.70
N LEU A 80 12.74 11.44 6.11
CA LEU A 80 13.59 11.06 7.24
C LEU A 80 12.81 11.05 8.56
N LYS A 81 12.00 12.09 8.81
CA LYS A 81 11.13 12.16 9.99
C LYS A 81 10.11 11.02 9.99
N ARG A 82 9.49 10.72 8.85
CA ARG A 82 8.59 9.56 8.71
C ARG A 82 9.32 8.25 8.98
N ALA A 83 10.51 8.04 8.41
CA ALA A 83 11.31 6.84 8.61
C ALA A 83 11.67 6.62 10.09
N LYS A 84 12.11 7.67 10.80
CA LYS A 84 12.40 7.60 12.24
C LYS A 84 11.16 7.27 13.07
N ALA A 85 10.02 7.91 12.76
CA ALA A 85 8.76 7.61 13.42
C ALA A 85 8.30 6.15 13.20
N PHE A 86 8.56 5.58 12.02
CA PHE A 86 8.28 4.16 11.76
C PHE A 86 9.18 3.25 12.59
N THR A 87 10.49 3.51 12.64
CA THR A 87 11.42 2.75 13.48
C THR A 87 10.98 2.78 14.94
N ASP A 88 10.64 3.96 15.47
CA ASP A 88 10.20 4.12 16.85
C ASP A 88 8.88 3.40 17.13
N ALA A 89 7.93 3.43 16.19
CA ALA A 89 6.65 2.74 16.31
C ALA A 89 6.81 1.21 16.22
N CYS A 90 7.83 0.72 15.53
CA CYS A 90 8.08 -0.72 15.36
C CYS A 90 9.05 -1.30 16.38
N LYS A 91 9.64 -0.50 17.29
CA LYS A 91 10.58 -1.02 18.30
C LYS A 91 9.97 -2.10 19.20
N SER A 92 8.65 -2.10 19.39
CA SER A 92 7.93 -3.09 20.22
C SER A 92 8.02 -4.52 19.67
N VAL A 93 8.42 -4.72 18.39
CA VAL A 93 8.68 -6.07 17.86
C VAL A 93 9.80 -6.80 18.60
N ASN A 94 10.65 -6.07 19.33
CA ASN A 94 11.66 -6.67 20.19
C ASN A 94 11.09 -7.31 21.45
N ASP A 95 9.90 -6.89 21.88
CA ASP A 95 9.20 -7.40 23.06
C ASP A 95 8.33 -8.62 22.74
N GLU A 96 8.12 -8.91 21.45
CA GLU A 96 7.36 -10.07 20.98
C GLU A 96 8.14 -11.37 21.24
N GLU A 97 7.42 -12.41 21.68
CA GLU A 97 7.97 -13.76 21.80
C GLU A 97 8.22 -14.37 20.43
N VAL A 98 9.38 -15.01 20.26
CA VAL A 98 9.73 -15.73 19.04
C VAL A 98 10.31 -17.10 19.37
N SER A 99 10.14 -18.04 18.46
CA SER A 99 10.58 -19.42 18.61
C SER A 99 12.00 -19.67 18.07
N ASP A 100 12.54 -18.76 17.27
CA ASP A 100 13.80 -18.94 16.53
C ASP A 100 15.04 -18.36 17.25
N GLY A 101 14.89 -17.97 18.51
CA GLY A 101 15.96 -17.48 19.38
C GLY A 101 16.65 -16.24 18.82
N THR A 102 17.95 -16.35 18.56
CA THR A 102 18.79 -15.26 18.05
C THR A 102 18.89 -15.22 16.52
N LYS A 103 18.24 -16.16 15.81
CA LYS A 103 18.23 -16.15 14.33
C LYS A 103 17.58 -14.87 13.80
N GLY A 104 16.49 -14.43 14.44
CA GLY A 104 15.80 -13.18 14.12
C GLY A 104 14.92 -13.24 12.87
N CYS A 105 14.66 -14.42 12.32
CA CYS A 105 13.79 -14.63 11.17
C CYS A 105 12.34 -14.24 11.50
N GLU A 106 11.79 -14.71 12.63
CA GLU A 106 10.44 -14.33 13.06
C GLU A 106 10.33 -12.83 13.35
N ARG A 107 11.34 -12.24 14.02
CA ARG A 107 11.40 -10.79 14.20
C ARG A 107 11.53 -10.03 12.89
N ALA A 108 12.27 -10.53 11.90
CA ALA A 108 12.32 -9.90 10.58
C ALA A 108 10.93 -9.85 9.92
N ALA A 109 10.13 -10.92 10.06
CA ALA A 109 8.74 -10.93 9.60
C ALA A 109 7.88 -9.88 10.33
N LEU A 110 8.04 -9.76 11.65
CA LEU A 110 7.35 -8.75 12.46
C LEU A 110 7.76 -7.32 12.08
N ILE A 111 9.06 -7.06 11.87
CA ILE A 111 9.59 -5.77 11.40
C ILE A 111 9.00 -5.42 10.04
N PHE A 112 8.98 -6.36 9.09
CA PHE A 112 8.40 -6.15 7.77
C PHE A 112 6.91 -5.81 7.85
N LYS A 113 6.15 -6.59 8.64
CA LYS A 113 4.73 -6.34 8.85
C LYS A 113 4.47 -4.96 9.45
N CYS A 114 5.18 -4.63 10.53
CA CYS A 114 5.04 -3.33 11.19
C CYS A 114 5.40 -2.18 10.26
N SER A 115 6.50 -2.30 9.51
CA SER A 115 6.92 -1.28 8.53
C SER A 115 5.87 -1.04 7.47
N ASN A 116 5.25 -2.10 6.94
CA ASN A 116 4.18 -1.99 5.95
C ASN A 116 2.90 -1.40 6.52
N ASP A 117 2.54 -1.78 7.75
CA ASP A 117 1.37 -1.20 8.43
C ASP A 117 1.59 0.30 8.64
N LYS A 118 2.74 0.70 9.21
CA LYS A 118 3.07 2.12 9.44
C LYS A 118 3.18 2.93 8.15
N ALA A 119 3.71 2.33 7.08
CA ALA A 119 3.74 2.95 5.77
C ALA A 119 2.33 3.24 5.23
N LYS A 120 1.36 2.35 5.45
CA LYS A 120 -0.05 2.58 5.05
C LYS A 120 -0.69 3.70 5.86
N GLU A 121 -0.48 3.72 7.18
CA GLU A 121 -1.07 4.70 8.11
C GLU A 121 -0.62 6.15 7.82
N ALA A 122 0.54 6.33 7.18
CA ALA A 122 1.16 7.63 6.95
C ALA A 122 1.24 8.04 5.47
N MET A 123 0.49 7.39 4.58
CA MET A 123 0.53 7.73 3.15
C MET A 123 0.01 9.14 2.88
N THR A 124 0.69 9.85 1.97
CA THR A 124 0.17 11.10 1.42
C THR A 124 -0.96 10.83 0.42
N ASP A 125 -1.72 11.87 0.06
CA ASP A 125 -2.76 11.71 -0.97
C ASP A 125 -2.17 11.29 -2.31
N GLU A 126 -0.99 11.80 -2.65
CA GLU A 126 -0.24 11.42 -3.85
C GLU A 126 0.20 9.95 -3.81
N GLU A 127 0.61 9.44 -2.65
CA GLU A 127 0.98 8.03 -2.46
C GLU A 127 -0.25 7.11 -2.55
N VAL A 128 -1.39 7.51 -1.95
CA VAL A 128 -2.68 6.79 -2.09
C VAL A 128 -3.12 6.77 -3.56
N LYS A 129 -3.03 7.90 -4.27
CA LYS A 129 -3.31 8.00 -5.71
C LYS A 129 -2.40 7.08 -6.53
N ALA A 130 -1.11 7.03 -6.23
CA ALA A 130 -0.17 6.15 -6.91
C ALA A 130 -0.49 4.67 -6.65
N LEU A 131 -0.88 4.30 -5.42
CA LEU A 131 -1.30 2.94 -5.10
C LEU A 131 -2.56 2.55 -5.88
N PHE A 132 -3.58 3.41 -5.90
CA PHE A 132 -4.79 3.16 -6.68
C PHE A 132 -4.51 3.09 -8.19
N THR A 133 -3.60 3.92 -8.70
CA THR A 133 -3.13 3.86 -10.09
C THR A 133 -2.52 2.50 -10.43
N LYS A 134 -1.73 1.90 -9.52
CA LYS A 134 -1.20 0.54 -9.73
C LYS A 134 -2.31 -0.50 -9.82
N VAL A 135 -3.35 -0.39 -9.00
CA VAL A 135 -4.54 -1.27 -9.06
C VAL A 135 -5.27 -1.09 -10.40
N ILE A 136 -5.44 0.16 -10.85
CA ILE A 136 -6.00 0.47 -12.18
C ILE A 136 -5.18 -0.19 -13.28
N LEU A 137 -3.86 -0.08 -13.27
CA LEU A 137 -2.98 -0.67 -14.29
C LEU A 137 -3.02 -2.21 -14.27
N LYS A 138 -3.07 -2.82 -13.08
CA LYS A 138 -3.29 -4.28 -12.92
C LYS A 138 -4.60 -4.69 -13.59
N CYS A 139 -5.67 -3.93 -13.38
CA CYS A 139 -6.96 -4.19 -14.02
C CYS A 139 -6.93 -3.93 -15.52
N ALA A 140 -6.25 -2.88 -15.99
CA ALA A 140 -6.15 -2.50 -17.40
C ALA A 140 -5.64 -3.64 -18.29
N SER A 141 -4.77 -4.52 -17.78
CA SER A 141 -4.30 -5.71 -18.49
C SER A 141 -5.41 -6.67 -18.95
N LYS A 142 -6.60 -6.60 -18.34
CA LYS A 142 -7.78 -7.43 -18.66
C LYS A 142 -8.71 -6.79 -19.70
N PHE A 143 -8.46 -5.54 -20.08
CA PHE A 143 -9.34 -4.75 -20.94
C PHE A 143 -8.57 -4.17 -22.12
N LYS A 144 -9.29 -3.80 -23.18
CA LYS A 144 -8.72 -3.18 -24.38
C LYS A 144 -8.99 -1.68 -24.38
N ALA A 145 -8.49 -0.98 -23.37
CA ALA A 145 -8.62 0.48 -23.27
C ALA A 145 -7.56 1.18 -24.11
N ASP A 146 -7.93 2.32 -24.71
CA ASP A 146 -6.98 3.20 -25.38
C ASP A 146 -6.07 3.89 -24.35
N MET A 147 -4.78 3.99 -24.67
CA MET A 147 -3.80 4.67 -23.81
C MET A 147 -4.19 6.14 -23.56
N LYS A 148 -4.81 6.81 -24.54
CA LYS A 148 -5.32 8.18 -24.40
C LYS A 148 -6.36 8.27 -23.29
N ASP A 149 -7.30 7.33 -23.22
CA ASP A 149 -8.35 7.34 -22.20
C ASP A 149 -7.77 7.03 -20.81
N MET A 150 -6.74 6.20 -20.73
CA MET A 150 -5.99 5.97 -19.49
C MET A 150 -5.22 7.21 -19.02
N VAL A 151 -4.67 8.00 -19.96
CA VAL A 151 -4.01 9.27 -19.66
C VAL A 151 -5.04 10.30 -19.16
N SER A 152 -6.19 10.40 -19.82
CA SER A 152 -7.31 11.23 -19.36
C SER A 152 -7.75 10.88 -17.93
N LEU A 153 -7.86 9.58 -17.63
CA LEU A 153 -8.18 9.11 -16.28
C LEU A 153 -7.11 9.53 -15.25
N ALA A 154 -5.81 9.42 -15.60
CA ALA A 154 -4.71 9.84 -14.73
C ALA A 154 -4.74 11.36 -14.45
N SER A 155 -5.25 12.16 -15.39
CA SER A 155 -5.58 13.58 -15.23
C SER A 155 -6.92 13.85 -14.56
N LEU A 156 -7.51 12.84 -13.90
CA LEU A 156 -8.76 12.93 -13.13
C LEU A 156 -10.00 13.24 -13.97
N GLN A 157 -9.93 13.04 -15.29
CA GLN A 157 -11.10 13.18 -16.14
C GLN A 157 -12.01 11.97 -15.96
N THR A 158 -13.31 12.22 -15.79
CA THR A 158 -14.30 11.15 -15.67
C THR A 158 -14.35 10.36 -16.97
N PRO A 159 -14.16 9.03 -16.94
CA PRO A 159 -14.10 8.23 -18.16
C PRO A 159 -15.49 8.07 -18.78
N THR A 160 -15.56 8.27 -20.10
CA THR A 160 -16.74 7.97 -20.91
C THR A 160 -16.60 6.64 -21.65
N ASP A 161 -15.36 6.21 -21.94
CA ASP A 161 -15.06 4.94 -22.59
C ASP A 161 -15.53 3.74 -21.74
N PRO A 162 -16.34 2.81 -22.30
CA PRO A 162 -16.83 1.65 -21.57
C PRO A 162 -15.74 0.73 -21.00
N GLN A 163 -14.59 0.60 -21.66
CA GLN A 163 -13.49 -0.23 -21.14
C GLN A 163 -12.87 0.42 -19.90
N VAL A 164 -12.60 1.73 -19.94
CA VAL A 164 -12.03 2.46 -18.79
C VAL A 164 -12.98 2.48 -17.59
N LYS A 165 -14.29 2.62 -17.83
CA LYS A 165 -15.30 2.46 -16.79
C LYS A 165 -15.20 1.08 -16.11
N CYS A 166 -15.04 0.01 -16.89
CA CYS A 166 -14.91 -1.33 -16.35
C CYS A 166 -13.54 -1.61 -15.70
N ILE A 167 -12.48 -0.93 -16.14
CA ILE A 167 -11.19 -0.93 -15.42
C ILE A 167 -11.35 -0.36 -14.01
N LEU A 168 -12.08 0.75 -13.86
CA LEU A 168 -12.39 1.31 -12.54
C LEU A 168 -13.24 0.35 -11.70
N ALA A 169 -14.26 -0.29 -12.27
CA ALA A 169 -15.05 -1.29 -11.55
C ALA A 169 -14.20 -2.47 -11.07
N CYS A 170 -13.30 -2.97 -11.93
CA CYS A 170 -12.31 -3.96 -11.54
C CYS A 170 -11.43 -3.47 -10.38
N ALA A 171 -10.95 -2.22 -10.44
CA ALA A 171 -10.09 -1.66 -9.41
C ALA A 171 -10.83 -1.50 -8.07
N TYR A 172 -12.08 -1.02 -8.09
CA TYR A 172 -12.92 -0.91 -6.89
C TYR A 172 -13.26 -2.28 -6.28
N ARG A 173 -13.45 -3.32 -7.10
CA ARG A 173 -13.60 -4.70 -6.62
C ARG A 173 -12.32 -5.23 -6.00
N ASP A 174 -11.15 -4.96 -6.60
CA ASP A 174 -9.84 -5.40 -6.08
C ASP A 174 -9.56 -4.82 -4.69
N ILE A 175 -9.98 -3.58 -4.42
CA ILE A 175 -9.87 -2.95 -3.08
C ILE A 175 -11.09 -3.20 -2.17
N GLY A 176 -12.14 -3.82 -2.72
CA GLY A 176 -13.37 -4.20 -2.03
C GLY A 176 -14.43 -3.10 -1.90
N THR A 177 -14.22 -1.89 -2.40
CA THR A 177 -15.23 -0.80 -2.33
C THR A 177 -16.35 -0.96 -3.35
N MET A 178 -16.35 -2.03 -4.14
CA MET A 178 -17.46 -2.44 -4.98
C MET A 178 -17.70 -3.94 -4.81
N ASN A 179 -18.94 -4.33 -4.53
CA ASN A 179 -19.31 -5.72 -4.30
C ASN A 179 -19.64 -6.46 -5.61
N ASP A 180 -20.02 -7.73 -5.49
CA ASP A 180 -20.27 -8.58 -6.65
C ASP A 180 -21.44 -8.14 -7.53
N LYS A 181 -22.40 -7.41 -6.95
CA LYS A 181 -23.55 -6.81 -7.63
C LYS A 181 -23.22 -5.45 -8.26
N GLY A 182 -21.95 -5.05 -8.28
CA GLY A 182 -21.52 -3.77 -8.84
C GLY A 182 -21.97 -2.55 -8.02
N LEU A 183 -22.34 -2.75 -6.75
CA LEU A 183 -22.76 -1.68 -5.84
C LEU A 183 -21.56 -1.17 -5.04
N TYR A 184 -21.53 0.13 -4.79
CA TYR A 184 -20.56 0.78 -3.91
C TYR A 184 -20.73 0.29 -2.47
N ASP A 185 -19.62 -0.18 -1.88
CA ASP A 185 -19.56 -0.65 -0.50
C ASP A 185 -19.03 0.47 0.41
N LEU A 186 -19.97 1.16 1.07
CA LEU A 186 -19.68 2.27 1.97
C LEU A 186 -18.94 1.81 3.23
N GLU A 187 -19.27 0.64 3.77
CA GLU A 187 -18.62 0.12 4.98
C GLU A 187 -17.15 -0.19 4.71
N ARG A 188 -16.85 -0.78 3.55
CA ARG A 188 -15.46 -1.01 3.12
C ARG A 188 -14.73 0.31 2.87
N ALA A 189 -15.39 1.31 2.29
CA ALA A 189 -14.77 2.63 2.11
C ALA A 189 -14.44 3.32 3.46
N TYR A 190 -15.25 3.11 4.49
CA TYR A 190 -14.92 3.54 5.86
C TYR A 190 -13.70 2.82 6.42
N LYS A 191 -13.61 1.49 6.24
CA LYS A 191 -12.45 0.71 6.68
C LYS A 191 -11.15 1.15 5.99
N ILE A 192 -11.20 1.44 4.69
CA ILE A 192 -10.04 2.00 3.98
C ILE A 192 -9.62 3.34 4.61
N SER A 193 -10.56 4.21 4.96
CA SER A 193 -10.22 5.47 5.64
C SER A 193 -9.53 5.22 6.99
N GLU A 194 -9.96 4.21 7.74
CA GLU A 194 -9.33 3.82 9.02
C GLU A 194 -7.93 3.21 8.83
N GLU A 195 -7.74 2.37 7.81
CA GLU A 195 -6.46 1.70 7.54
C GLU A 195 -5.37 2.67 7.06
N PHE A 196 -5.71 3.58 6.14
CA PHE A 196 -4.73 4.49 5.52
C PHE A 196 -4.44 5.76 6.34
N GLN A 197 -5.24 6.03 7.37
CA GLN A 197 -5.17 7.28 8.14
C GLN A 197 -5.19 7.03 9.64
N LYS A 198 -4.83 5.81 10.06
CA LYS A 198 -4.83 5.40 11.46
C LYS A 198 -3.96 6.34 12.29
N GLY A 199 -4.52 6.85 13.38
CA GLY A 199 -3.87 7.85 14.22
C GLY A 199 -4.14 9.31 13.83
N ASP A 200 -4.81 9.57 12.69
CA ASP A 200 -5.34 10.89 12.31
C ASP A 200 -6.87 10.86 12.27
N GLU A 201 -7.49 10.90 13.46
CA GLU A 201 -8.95 10.87 13.63
C GLU A 201 -9.69 11.94 12.83
N LYS A 202 -9.08 13.11 12.64
CA LYS A 202 -9.67 14.19 11.84
C LYS A 202 -9.72 13.81 10.37
N ARG A 203 -8.64 13.23 9.85
CA ARG A 203 -8.57 12.76 8.47
C ARG A 203 -9.48 11.56 8.25
N ILE A 204 -9.51 10.58 9.17
CA ILE A 204 -10.43 9.44 9.11
C ILE A 204 -11.88 9.92 9.00
N LYS A 205 -12.29 10.86 9.85
CA LYS A 205 -13.63 11.45 9.80
C LYS A 205 -13.94 12.07 8.44
N LYS A 206 -13.02 12.87 7.90
CA LYS A 206 -13.14 13.50 6.57
C LYS A 206 -13.20 12.47 5.44
N GLY A 207 -12.44 11.38 5.53
CA GLY A 207 -12.46 10.28 4.57
C GLY A 207 -13.81 9.56 4.56
N LYS A 208 -14.37 9.29 5.74
CA LYS A 208 -15.72 8.74 5.90
C LYS A 208 -16.79 9.70 5.37
N GLU A 209 -16.67 11.00 5.63
CA GLU A 209 -17.61 12.00 5.09
C GLU A 209 -17.56 12.06 3.56
N LEU A 210 -16.36 12.01 2.95
CA LEU A 210 -16.20 11.91 1.50
C LEU A 210 -16.86 10.64 0.95
N ALA A 211 -16.56 9.47 1.52
CA ALA A 211 -17.15 8.20 1.12
C ALA A 211 -18.68 8.23 1.19
N LYS A 212 -19.22 8.75 2.30
CA LYS A 212 -20.67 8.92 2.49
C LYS A 212 -21.28 9.85 1.45
N SER A 213 -20.60 10.96 1.12
CA SER A 213 -21.07 11.93 0.13
C SER A 213 -21.24 11.35 -1.28
N CYS A 214 -20.58 10.22 -1.55
CA CYS A 214 -20.67 9.50 -2.83
C CYS A 214 -21.54 8.24 -2.77
N SER A 215 -22.21 7.95 -1.65
CA SER A 215 -23.05 6.75 -1.51
C SER A 215 -24.28 6.74 -2.41
N PHE A 216 -24.76 7.92 -2.83
CA PHE A 216 -25.93 8.09 -3.71
C PHE A 216 -25.76 7.41 -5.08
N VAL A 217 -24.53 7.09 -5.50
CA VAL A 217 -24.26 6.39 -6.77
C VAL A 217 -24.91 5.00 -6.86
N ASN A 218 -25.30 4.42 -5.72
CA ASN A 218 -26.08 3.18 -5.70
C ASN A 218 -27.53 3.39 -6.17
N ASP A 219 -28.07 4.61 -6.01
CA ASP A 219 -29.43 4.99 -6.40
C ASP A 219 -29.50 5.49 -7.85
N GLU A 220 -28.36 5.71 -8.50
CA GLU A 220 -28.26 6.16 -9.87
C GLU A 220 -28.62 5.05 -10.87
N THR A 221 -29.27 5.45 -11.97
CA THR A 221 -29.58 4.54 -13.07
C THR A 221 -28.32 4.21 -13.85
N VAL A 222 -28.06 2.92 -14.04
CA VAL A 222 -26.91 2.41 -14.80
C VAL A 222 -27.36 1.53 -15.95
N THR A 223 -26.57 1.47 -17.02
CA THR A 223 -26.92 0.71 -18.23
C THR A 223 -26.35 -0.72 -18.24
N ASP A 224 -25.42 -1.00 -17.32
CA ASP A 224 -24.61 -2.22 -17.31
C ASP A 224 -24.89 -3.15 -16.11
N GLY A 225 -25.90 -2.82 -15.30
CA GLY A 225 -26.40 -3.63 -14.21
C GLY A 225 -25.31 -3.99 -13.19
N GLU A 226 -25.12 -5.28 -12.95
CA GLU A 226 -24.18 -5.79 -11.95
C GLU A 226 -22.71 -5.65 -12.37
N LYS A 227 -22.41 -5.31 -13.63
CA LYS A 227 -21.02 -5.01 -14.04
C LYS A 227 -20.46 -3.83 -13.26
N GLY A 228 -21.31 -2.83 -12.98
CA GLY A 228 -20.96 -1.68 -12.15
C GLY A 228 -19.94 -0.72 -12.78
N CYS A 229 -19.65 -0.82 -14.07
CA CYS A 229 -18.75 0.07 -14.79
C CYS A 229 -19.29 1.50 -14.82
N ASP A 230 -20.58 1.70 -15.13
CA ASP A 230 -21.20 3.03 -15.06
C ASP A 230 -21.13 3.59 -13.63
N ARG A 231 -21.41 2.75 -12.63
CA ARG A 231 -21.31 3.15 -11.22
C ARG A 231 -19.90 3.48 -10.80
N ALA A 232 -18.89 2.76 -11.30
CA ALA A 232 -17.49 3.06 -11.05
C ALA A 232 -17.10 4.45 -11.57
N ALA A 233 -17.60 4.85 -12.74
CA ALA A 233 -17.39 6.20 -13.26
C ALA A 233 -18.07 7.27 -12.39
N LEU A 234 -19.27 6.99 -11.87
CA LEU A 234 -19.98 7.87 -10.94
C LEU A 234 -19.24 8.03 -9.60
N ILE A 235 -18.72 6.94 -9.04
CA ILE A 235 -17.88 6.96 -7.83
C ILE A 235 -16.67 7.86 -8.09
N PHE A 236 -15.95 7.63 -9.19
CA PHE A 236 -14.76 8.40 -9.54
C PHE A 236 -15.06 9.90 -9.69
N ALA A 237 -16.09 10.25 -10.48
CA ALA A 237 -16.52 11.63 -10.66
C ALA A 237 -16.89 12.31 -9.34
N CYS A 238 -17.62 11.60 -8.48
CA CYS A 238 -17.99 12.10 -7.16
C CYS A 238 -16.76 12.31 -6.26
N SER A 239 -15.84 11.33 -6.21
CA SER A 239 -14.62 11.42 -5.40
C SER A 239 -13.74 12.59 -5.85
N VAL A 240 -13.48 12.74 -7.15
CA VAL A 240 -12.68 13.86 -7.69
C VAL A 240 -13.32 15.22 -7.37
N LYS A 241 -14.65 15.33 -7.52
CA LYS A 241 -15.38 16.57 -7.25
C LYS A 241 -15.39 16.95 -5.76
N ASN A 242 -15.48 15.97 -4.86
CA ASN A 242 -15.69 16.23 -3.44
C ASN A 242 -14.42 16.16 -2.61
N ALA A 243 -13.38 15.43 -3.04
CA ALA A 243 -12.14 15.26 -2.28
C ALA A 243 -11.51 16.59 -1.80
N PRO A 244 -11.39 17.64 -2.64
CA PRO A 244 -10.86 18.93 -2.19
C PRO A 244 -11.68 19.58 -1.07
N LYS A 245 -13.00 19.36 -1.03
CA LYS A 245 -13.89 19.92 0.02
C LYS A 245 -13.59 19.34 1.40
N TYR A 246 -13.06 18.12 1.44
CA TYR A 246 -12.65 17.44 2.67
C TYR A 246 -11.14 17.63 2.96
N GLY A 247 -10.41 18.30 2.07
CA GLY A 247 -8.99 18.60 2.22
C GLY A 247 -8.05 17.52 1.68
N PHE A 248 -8.56 16.64 0.81
CA PHE A 248 -7.73 15.68 0.08
C PHE A 248 -7.25 16.30 -1.23
N LYS A 249 -5.97 16.10 -1.54
CA LYS A 249 -5.40 16.46 -2.84
C LYS A 249 -5.73 15.35 -3.84
N VAL A 250 -6.24 15.71 -5.01
CA VAL A 250 -6.52 14.77 -6.11
C VAL A 250 -5.73 15.16 -7.32
#